data_AF-A0A3C0VLF7-F1
#
_entry.id   AF-A0A3C0VLF7-F1
#
_cell.length_a   1.000
_cell.length_b   1.000
_cell.length_c   1.000
_cell.angle_alpha   90.00
_cell.angle_beta   90.00
_cell.angle_gamma   90.00
#
_symmetry.space_group_name_H-M   'P 1'
#
loop_
_entity.id
_entity.type
_entity.pdbx_description
1 polymer ?
#
loop_
_entity_poly.entity_id
_entity_poly.type
_entity_poly.pdbx_seq_one_letter_code
_entity_poly.pdbx_strand_id
1 'polypeptide(L)'
;INLSIIAAVLTIVGYSMNDTVVVYDRVRENLRRFKKMPLSDLANLSINSTLSRTVMTSVTTLLALFSLYILGGEVIRGFTLAMIWGVFVGTYSSIFIASPVLMYLGVKRDWSEAAKD
;
A
#
# COMPACT_ATOMS: atom_id res chain seq x y z
N ILE A 1 -26.86 10.24 0.51
CA ILE A 1 -25.72 9.29 0.45
C ILE A 1 -26.28 7.95 -0.01
N ASN A 2 -25.80 7.41 -1.14
CA ASN A 2 -26.36 6.21 -1.77
C ASN A 2 -25.63 4.95 -1.26
N LEU A 3 -26.31 3.82 -1.10
CA LEU A 3 -25.72 2.58 -0.56
C LEU A 3 -24.47 2.15 -1.34
N SER A 4 -24.49 2.35 -2.67
CA SER A 4 -23.36 2.09 -3.57
C SER A 4 -22.11 2.90 -3.22
N ILE A 5 -22.26 4.14 -2.73
CA ILE A 5 -21.10 4.97 -2.35
C ILE A 5 -20.48 4.45 -1.06
N ILE A 6 -21.29 4.02 -0.09
CA ILE A 6 -20.81 3.43 1.16
C ILE A 6 -20.07 2.11 0.88
N ALA A 7 -20.63 1.28 0.00
CA ALA A 7 -19.99 0.05 -0.45
C ALA A 7 -18.62 0.36 -1.10
N ALA A 8 -18.54 1.36 -1.99
CA ALA A 8 -17.28 1.77 -2.60
C ALA A 8 -16.25 2.18 -1.55
N VAL A 9 -16.61 3.04 -0.60
CA VAL A 9 -15.69 3.50 0.46
C VAL A 9 -15.17 2.32 1.28
N LEU A 10 -16.04 1.38 1.69
CA LEU A 10 -15.63 0.20 2.44
C LEU A 10 -14.66 -0.68 1.64
N THR A 11 -14.91 -0.86 0.34
CA THR A 11 -14.02 -1.62 -0.55
C THR A 11 -12.67 -0.93 -0.72
N ILE A 12 -12.63 0.40 -0.87
CA ILE A 12 -11.40 1.18 -0.99
C ILE A 12 -10.52 1.03 0.25
N VAL A 13 -11.12 1.08 1.45
CA VAL A 13 -10.38 0.89 2.71
C VAL A 13 -9.73 -0.49 2.73
N GLY A 14 -10.46 -1.55 2.41
CA GLY A 14 -9.91 -2.91 2.36
C GLY A 14 -8.78 -3.05 1.33
N TYR A 15 -8.96 -2.48 0.14
CA TYR A 15 -7.97 -2.49 -0.93
C TYR A 15 -6.67 -1.76 -0.53
N SER A 16 -6.78 -0.54 -0.01
CA SER A 16 -5.64 0.27 0.42
C SER A 16 -4.89 -0.37 1.60
N MET A 17 -5.63 -0.96 2.56
CA MET A 17 -5.03 -1.69 3.68
C MET A 17 -4.24 -2.91 3.22
N ASN A 18 -4.74 -3.67 2.24
CA ASN A 18 -4.04 -4.84 1.71
C ASN A 18 -2.65 -4.48 1.19
N ASP A 19 -2.54 -3.44 0.36
CA ASP A 19 -1.26 -3.03 -0.21
C ASP A 19 -0.31 -2.49 0.87
N THR A 20 -0.86 -1.75 1.83
CA THR A 20 -0.11 -1.20 2.97
C THR A 20 0.52 -2.30 3.83
N VAL A 21 -0.23 -3.37 4.14
CA VAL A 21 0.27 -4.50 4.94
C VAL A 21 1.41 -5.22 4.24
N VAL A 22 1.31 -5.45 2.92
CA VAL A 22 2.36 -6.12 2.14
C VAL A 22 3.67 -5.33 2.16
N VAL A 23 3.59 -4.01 1.99
CA VAL A 23 4.77 -3.14 2.04
C VAL A 23 5.38 -3.14 3.45
N TYR A 24 4.57 -3.00 4.50
CA TYR A 24 5.06 -2.99 5.88
C TYR A 24 5.67 -4.32 6.31
N ASP A 25 5.09 -5.45 5.90
CA ASP A 25 5.66 -6.75 6.23
C ASP A 25 7.04 -6.92 5.58
N ARG A 26 7.19 -6.48 4.32
CA ARG A 26 8.49 -6.51 3.64
C ARG A 26 9.52 -5.57 4.26
N VAL A 27 9.10 -4.39 4.69
CA VAL A 27 9.94 -3.47 5.49
C VAL A 27 10.41 -4.16 6.78
N ARG A 28 9.50 -4.79 7.52
CA ARG A 28 9.82 -5.51 8.76
C ARG A 28 10.79 -6.67 8.53
N GLU A 29 10.60 -7.43 7.45
CA GLU A 29 11.49 -8.52 7.06
C GLU A 29 12.90 -8.01 6.74
N ASN A 30 13.01 -6.95 5.95
CA ASN A 30 14.30 -6.35 5.59
C ASN A 30 15.00 -5.73 6.80
N LEU A 31 14.27 -5.11 7.74
CA LEU A 31 14.82 -4.62 9.02
C LEU A 31 15.46 -5.73 9.86
N ARG A 32 14.88 -6.94 9.84
CA ARG A 32 15.43 -8.10 10.56
C ARG A 32 16.66 -8.69 9.87
N ARG A 33 16.66 -8.76 8.53
CA ARG A 33 17.76 -9.33 7.72
C ARG A 33 18.96 -8.38 7.64
N PHE A 34 18.73 -7.11 7.37
CA PHE A 34 19.79 -6.12 7.22
C PHE A 34 19.82 -5.26 8.47
N LYS A 35 20.75 -5.54 9.41
CA LYS A 35 20.86 -4.80 10.69
C LYS A 35 21.77 -3.55 10.62
N LYS A 36 22.66 -3.47 9.63
CA LYS A 36 23.64 -2.37 9.45
C LYS A 36 23.35 -1.42 8.28
N MET A 37 22.36 -1.74 7.43
CA MET A 37 22.03 -0.94 6.23
C MET A 37 21.30 0.36 6.60
N PRO A 38 21.62 1.51 6.01
CA PRO A 38 20.89 2.76 6.23
C PRO A 38 19.38 2.58 6.03
N LEU A 39 18.57 3.28 6.83
CA LEU A 39 17.10 3.17 6.75
C LEU A 39 16.56 3.60 5.39
N SER A 40 17.20 4.58 4.73
CA SER A 40 16.89 5.03 3.36
C SER A 40 17.01 3.90 2.34
N ASP A 41 18.13 3.19 2.39
CA ASP A 41 18.47 2.19 1.38
C ASP A 41 17.62 0.93 1.59
N LEU A 42 17.33 0.62 2.85
CA LEU A 42 16.42 -0.45 3.23
C LEU A 42 14.98 -0.16 2.77
N ALA A 43 14.50 1.07 2.98
CA ALA A 43 13.19 1.49 2.50
C ALA A 43 13.08 1.36 0.97
N ASN A 44 14.09 1.86 0.26
CA ASN A 44 14.16 1.75 -1.19
C ASN A 44 14.17 0.28 -1.66
N LEU A 45 14.95 -0.58 -1.00
CA LEU A 45 14.99 -2.02 -1.29
C LEU A 45 13.63 -2.69 -1.05
N SER A 46 12.99 -2.39 0.08
CA SER A 46 11.67 -2.92 0.43
C SER A 46 10.63 -2.51 -0.60
N ILE A 47 10.54 -1.20 -0.90
CA ILE A 47 9.61 -0.65 -1.88
C ILE A 47 9.82 -1.30 -3.24
N ASN A 48 11.05 -1.36 -3.74
CA ASN A 48 11.33 -1.94 -5.05
C ASN A 48 10.94 -3.42 -5.12
N SER A 49 11.13 -4.18 -4.02
CA SER A 49 10.73 -5.59 -3.98
C SER A 49 9.20 -5.81 -3.93
N THR A 50 8.42 -4.85 -3.44
CA THR A 50 6.96 -4.90 -3.41
C THR A 50 6.29 -4.17 -4.57
N LEU A 51 7.04 -3.34 -5.29
CA LEU A 51 6.53 -2.48 -6.36
C LEU A 51 5.89 -3.29 -7.48
N SER A 52 6.58 -4.31 -8.00
CA SER A 52 6.03 -5.14 -9.08
C SER A 52 4.72 -5.81 -8.67
N ARG A 53 4.59 -6.28 -7.43
CA ARG A 53 3.36 -6.91 -6.95
C ARG A 53 2.22 -5.90 -6.84
N THR A 54 2.45 -4.79 -6.15
CA THR A 54 1.44 -3.73 -5.91
C THR A 54 1.00 -3.07 -7.21
N VAL A 55 1.93 -2.80 -8.14
CA VAL A 55 1.60 -2.26 -9.46
C VAL A 55 0.77 -3.27 -10.26
N MET A 56 1.14 -4.55 -10.28
CA MET A 56 0.39 -5.58 -11.01
C MET A 56 -1.04 -5.74 -10.48
N THR A 57 -1.24 -5.79 -9.16
CA THR A 57 -2.58 -5.86 -8.57
C THR A 57 -3.40 -4.60 -8.85
N SER A 58 -2.77 -3.43 -8.82
CA SER A 58 -3.43 -2.15 -9.13
C SER A 58 -3.84 -2.03 -10.58
N VAL A 59 -2.95 -2.33 -11.51
CA VAL A 59 -3.22 -2.25 -12.95
C VAL A 59 -4.32 -3.24 -13.34
N THR A 60 -4.25 -4.49 -12.88
CA THR A 60 -5.29 -5.49 -13.19
C THR A 60 -6.66 -5.09 -12.63
N THR A 61 -6.70 -4.52 -11.41
CA THR A 61 -7.94 -4.00 -10.81
C THR A 61 -8.48 -2.82 -11.61
N LEU A 62 -7.61 -1.88 -12.01
CA LEU A 62 -7.99 -0.74 -12.83
C LEU A 62 -8.55 -1.16 -14.19
N LEU A 63 -7.94 -2.15 -14.85
CA LEU A 63 -8.46 -2.68 -16.13
C LEU A 63 -9.89 -3.23 -16.00
N ALA A 64 -10.17 -3.98 -14.92
CA ALA A 64 -11.52 -4.46 -14.63
C ALA A 64 -12.49 -3.31 -14.33
N LEU A 65 -12.07 -2.34 -13.50
CA LEU A 65 -12.88 -1.18 -13.14
C LEU A 65 -13.17 -0.27 -14.33
N PHE A 66 -12.21 -0.07 -15.24
CA PHE A 66 -12.42 0.68 -16.49
C PHE A 66 -13.43 -0.02 -17.39
N SER A 67 -13.33 -1.34 -17.53
CA SER A 67 -14.30 -2.13 -18.28
C SER A 67 -15.71 -1.99 -17.69
N LEU A 68 -15.84 -2.06 -16.36
CA LEU A 68 -17.11 -1.86 -15.65
C LEU A 68 -17.62 -0.41 -15.73
N TYR A 69 -16.74 0.58 -15.76
CA TYR A 69 -17.13 2.00 -15.90
C TYR A 69 -17.72 2.30 -17.28
N ILE A 70 -17.16 1.70 -18.34
CA ILE A 70 -17.63 1.90 -19.72
C ILE A 70 -18.86 1.03 -20.02
N LEU A 71 -18.85 -0.24 -19.61
CA LEU A 71 -19.86 -1.24 -20.00
C LEU A 71 -20.95 -1.49 -18.94
N GLY A 72 -20.75 -1.04 -17.70
CA GLY A 72 -21.58 -1.43 -16.55
C GLY A 72 -22.91 -0.68 -16.38
N GLY A 73 -23.16 0.37 -17.16
CA GLY A 73 -24.39 1.17 -17.05
C GLY A 73 -24.41 2.17 -15.88
N GLU A 74 -25.47 2.98 -15.78
CA GLU A 74 -25.52 4.14 -14.88
C GLU A 74 -25.52 3.79 -13.38
N VAL A 75 -26.11 2.65 -13.02
CA VAL A 75 -26.30 2.25 -11.61
C VAL A 75 -24.97 2.05 -10.88
N ILE A 76 -23.97 1.45 -11.55
CA ILE A 76 -22.65 1.17 -10.95
C ILE A 76 -21.59 2.20 -11.35
N ARG A 77 -21.90 3.15 -12.24
CA ARG A 77 -20.94 4.12 -12.75
C ARG A 77 -20.35 5.01 -11.66
N GLY A 78 -21.18 5.43 -10.69
CA GLY A 78 -20.73 6.17 -9.51
C GLY A 78 -19.83 5.34 -8.58
N PHE A 79 -20.13 4.04 -8.43
CA PHE A 79 -19.31 3.12 -7.65
C PHE A 79 -17.94 2.88 -8.32
N THR A 80 -17.92 2.58 -9.62
CA THR A 80 -16.68 2.30 -10.36
C THR A 80 -15.80 3.53 -10.46
N LEU A 81 -16.37 4.73 -10.64
CA LEU A 81 -15.61 5.98 -10.61
C LEU A 81 -14.93 6.21 -9.24
N ALA A 82 -15.67 5.99 -8.15
CA ALA A 82 -15.13 6.11 -6.80
C ALA A 82 -14.01 5.09 -6.55
N MET A 83 -14.21 3.84 -6.98
CA MET A 83 -13.21 2.78 -6.89
C MET A 83 -11.94 3.08 -7.69
N ILE A 84 -12.05 3.61 -8.90
CA ILE A 84 -10.88 4.01 -9.71
C ILE A 84 -10.03 5.02 -8.94
N TRP A 85 -10.65 6.09 -8.43
CA TRP A 85 -9.95 7.08 -7.61
C TRP A 85 -9.36 6.47 -6.34
N GLY A 86 -10.10 5.59 -5.67
CA GLY A 86 -9.64 4.93 -4.45
C GLY A 86 -8.45 4.01 -4.67
N VAL A 87 -8.41 3.27 -5.78
CA VAL A 87 -7.25 2.44 -6.15
C VAL A 87 -6.04 3.34 -6.42
N PHE A 88 -6.19 4.41 -7.22
CA PHE A 88 -5.08 5.35 -7.48
C PHE A 88 -4.48 5.94 -6.20
N VAL A 89 -5.33 6.46 -5.30
CA VAL A 89 -4.86 7.05 -4.03
C VAL A 89 -4.30 5.96 -3.10
N GLY A 90 -4.94 4.79 -3.05
CA GLY A 90 -4.53 3.65 -2.23
C GLY A 90 -3.14 3.15 -2.60
N THR A 91 -2.89 2.86 -3.87
CA THR A 91 -1.60 2.39 -4.38
C THR A 91 -0.49 3.44 -4.20
N TYR A 92 -0.81 4.72 -4.46
CA TYR A 92 0.16 5.79 -4.23
C TYR A 92 0.52 5.91 -2.74
N SER A 93 -0.49 5.90 -1.86
CA SER A 93 -0.28 6.05 -0.42
C SER A 93 0.54 4.90 0.18
N SER A 94 0.25 3.64 -0.20
CA SER A 94 0.92 2.47 0.36
C SER A 94 2.42 2.41 0.01
N ILE A 95 2.80 2.89 -1.18
CA ILE A 95 4.20 2.92 -1.63
C ILE A 95 4.97 4.07 -0.99
N PHE A 96 4.39 5.28 -0.96
CA PHE A 96 5.10 6.49 -0.51
C PHE A 96 5.15 6.66 1.01
N ILE A 97 4.29 5.98 1.78
CA ILE A 97 4.28 6.09 3.26
C ILE A 97 5.37 5.24 3.92
N ALA A 98 5.89 4.21 3.25
CA ALA A 98 6.89 3.30 3.83
C ALA A 98 8.21 4.00 4.21
N SER A 99 8.74 4.90 3.36
CA SER A 99 9.96 5.66 3.62
C SER A 99 9.85 6.65 4.80
N PRO A 100 8.84 7.54 4.86
CA PRO A 100 8.71 8.47 5.97
C PRO A 100 8.39 7.77 7.29
N VAL A 101 7.65 6.66 7.30
CA VAL A 101 7.37 5.91 8.54
C VAL A 101 8.63 5.27 9.12
N LEU A 102 9.52 4.73 8.28
CA LEU A 102 10.82 4.22 8.73
C LEU A 102 11.71 5.31 9.33
N MET A 103 11.68 6.51 8.74
CA MET A 103 12.44 7.67 9.21
C MET A 103 11.84 8.23 10.52
N TYR A 104 10.51 8.27 10.62
CA TYR A 104 9.76 8.82 11.75
C TYR A 104 9.81 7.90 12.98
N LEU A 105 9.77 6.58 12.77
CA LEU A 105 9.88 5.61 13.87
C LEU A 105 11.27 5.57 14.50
N GLY A 106 12.26 6.27 13.92
CA GLY A 106 13.58 6.46 14.53
C GLY A 106 14.15 5.17 15.09
N VAL A 107 13.97 4.06 14.36
CA VAL A 107 14.18 2.71 14.88
C VAL A 107 15.64 2.59 15.34
N LYS A 108 15.87 2.77 16.64
CA LYS A 108 17.14 2.47 17.29
C LYS A 108 17.38 0.98 17.07
N ARG A 109 18.34 0.67 16.21
CA ARG A 109 18.73 -0.71 15.84
C ARG A 109 19.68 -1.34 16.85
N ASP A 110 19.93 -0.65 17.97
CA ASP A 110 20.76 -1.13 19.07
C ASP A 110 19.99 -2.12 19.94
N TRP A 111 19.74 -3.30 19.37
CA TRP A 111 19.46 -4.51 20.16
C TRP A 111 20.73 -5.07 20.84
N SER A 112 21.87 -4.36 20.74
CA SER A 112 23.17 -4.77 21.29
C SER A 112 23.45 -4.21 22.69
N GLU A 113 22.74 -3.16 23.14
CA GLU A 113 22.94 -2.59 24.49
C GLU A 113 22.07 -3.27 25.56
N ALA A 114 20.92 -3.85 25.19
CA ALA A 114 20.03 -4.54 26.13
C ALA A 114 20.56 -5.90 26.64
N ALA A 115 21.76 -6.32 26.23
CA ALA A 115 22.40 -7.57 26.65
C ALA A 115 23.65 -7.33 27.52
N LYS A 116 23.83 -6.10 28.04
CA LYS A 116 25.00 -5.71 28.83
C LYS A 116 24.74 -5.29 30.28
N ASP A 117 23.51 -5.41 30.76
CA ASP A 117 23.18 -5.22 32.18
C ASP A 117 22.55 -6.49 32.77
#